data_AF-A0A4C2EMW1-F1
#
_entry.id   AF-A0A4C2EMW1-F1
#
_cell.length_a   1.000
_cell.length_b   1.000
_cell.length_c   1.000
_cell.angle_alpha   90.00
_cell.angle_beta   90.00
_cell.angle_gamma   90.00
#
_symmetry.space_group_name_H-M   'P 1'
#
loop_
_entity.id
_entity.type
_entity.pdbx_description
1 polymer ?
#
loop_
_entity_poly.entity_id
_entity_poly.type
_entity_poly.pdbx_seq_one_letter_code
_entity_poly.pdbx_strand_id
1 'polypeptide(L)'
;MGSKYQHGNRGSTKRKWRWNDRTENRAFPQSWADNGRTEAPEDGEIELYAIQWRAGLLLEWVINIRTGKLVKGPLREQPGIRVLYVTADGDRGMVQEWQARETDGRLKPPTEFASIVAKSSEKTDAVQDSDQDYYRRSVDVLYDVE
;
A
#
# COMPACT_ATOMS: atom_id res chain seq x y z
N MET A 1 -40.85 -17.97 35.08
CA MET A 1 -39.52 -17.34 34.93
C MET A 1 -39.03 -17.59 33.51
N GLY A 2 -39.21 -16.63 32.61
CA GLY A 2 -38.75 -16.75 31.22
C GLY A 2 -37.37 -16.09 31.08
N SER A 3 -36.34 -16.91 30.94
CA SER A 3 -34.97 -16.45 30.66
C SER A 3 -34.97 -15.72 29.31
N LYS A 4 -34.83 -14.39 29.33
CA LYS A 4 -34.64 -13.58 28.14
C LYS A 4 -33.22 -13.82 27.63
N TYR A 5 -33.08 -14.70 26.65
CA TYR A 5 -31.89 -14.78 25.83
C TYR A 5 -31.72 -13.44 25.10
N GLN A 6 -30.80 -12.61 25.59
CA GLN A 6 -30.31 -11.44 24.85
C GLN A 6 -29.54 -11.95 23.64
N HIS A 7 -30.21 -11.99 22.49
CA HIS A 7 -29.57 -12.18 21.21
C HIS A 7 -28.75 -10.92 20.91
N GLY A 8 -27.50 -10.90 21.39
CA GLY A 8 -26.55 -9.84 21.07
C GLY A 8 -26.39 -9.75 19.55
N ASN A 9 -26.69 -8.58 18.99
CA ASN A 9 -26.53 -8.26 17.57
C ASN A 9 -25.03 -8.20 17.21
N ARG A 10 -24.35 -9.36 17.17
CA ARG A 10 -22.89 -9.48 17.01
C ARG A 10 -22.41 -9.44 15.55
N GLY A 11 -23.29 -9.26 14.57
CA GLY A 11 -22.98 -9.56 13.16
C GLY A 11 -22.73 -8.40 12.20
N SER A 12 -22.89 -7.12 12.58
CA SER A 12 -22.94 -6.02 11.60
C SER A 12 -21.67 -5.17 11.47
N THR A 13 -20.60 -5.49 12.23
CA THR A 13 -19.36 -4.69 12.22
C THR A 13 -18.11 -5.54 12.03
N LYS A 14 -17.10 -4.99 11.34
CA LYS A 14 -15.77 -5.60 11.17
C LYS A 14 -14.67 -4.59 11.44
N ARG A 15 -13.46 -5.08 11.74
CA ARG A 15 -12.27 -4.23 11.83
C ARG A 15 -11.68 -4.02 10.43
N LYS A 16 -11.21 -2.81 10.15
CA LYS A 16 -10.55 -2.44 8.90
C LYS A 16 -9.46 -1.40 9.18
N TRP A 17 -8.26 -1.64 8.66
CA TRP A 17 -7.20 -0.65 8.63
C TRP A 17 -7.49 0.43 7.59
N ARG A 18 -7.20 1.68 7.95
CA ARG A 18 -7.28 2.83 7.04
C ARG A 18 -6.01 3.66 7.19
N TRP A 19 -5.50 4.10 6.05
CA TRP A 19 -4.35 4.99 5.99
C TRP A 19 -4.66 6.39 6.51
N ASN A 20 -3.66 6.98 7.17
CA ASN A 20 -3.61 8.37 7.56
C ASN A 20 -2.24 8.95 7.18
N ASP A 21 -2.24 10.02 6.39
CA ASP A 21 -1.02 10.65 5.89
C ASP A 21 -0.27 11.39 6.99
N ARG A 22 1.05 11.25 7.00
CA ARG A 22 1.95 12.00 7.90
C ARG A 22 3.01 12.80 7.15
N THR A 23 3.38 12.38 5.96
CA THR A 23 4.46 12.99 5.18
C THR A 23 4.09 13.06 3.70
N GLU A 24 4.77 13.94 2.98
CA GLU A 24 4.69 14.05 1.52
C GLU A 24 5.44 12.90 0.82
N ASN A 25 5.18 12.72 -0.47
CA ASN A 25 5.89 11.75 -1.30
C ASN A 25 7.38 12.10 -1.39
N ARG A 26 8.22 11.07 -1.34
CA ARG A 26 9.67 11.14 -1.46
C ARG A 26 10.13 10.13 -2.50
N ALA A 27 11.27 10.41 -3.11
CA ALA A 27 11.95 9.43 -3.97
C ALA A 27 12.18 8.13 -3.21
N PHE A 28 12.02 7.01 -3.91
CA PHE A 28 12.24 5.69 -3.34
C PHE A 28 13.72 5.48 -3.00
N PRO A 29 14.07 4.96 -1.82
CA PRO A 29 15.47 4.74 -1.48
C PRO A 29 16.07 3.60 -2.32
N GLN A 30 17.23 3.83 -2.93
CA GLN A 30 17.96 2.80 -3.69
C GLN A 30 18.13 1.51 -2.88
N SER A 31 18.48 1.62 -1.59
CA SER A 31 18.63 0.46 -0.72
C SER A 31 17.36 -0.36 -0.53
N TRP A 32 16.17 0.22 -0.71
CA TRP A 32 14.92 -0.55 -0.68
C TRP A 32 14.62 -1.18 -2.03
N ALA A 33 15.04 -0.56 -3.15
CA ALA A 33 14.96 -1.15 -4.48
C ALA A 33 15.82 -2.41 -4.55
N ASP A 34 17.09 -2.30 -4.15
CA ASP A 34 18.09 -3.37 -4.23
C ASP A 34 17.81 -4.57 -3.31
N ASN A 35 17.18 -4.33 -2.15
CA ASN A 35 16.96 -5.36 -1.11
C ASN A 35 15.50 -5.83 -1.01
N GLY A 36 14.60 -5.21 -1.77
CA GLY A 36 13.21 -5.64 -1.86
C GLY A 36 13.09 -6.95 -2.62
N ARG A 37 12.00 -7.67 -2.40
CA ARG A 37 11.68 -8.85 -3.20
C ARG A 37 11.24 -8.45 -4.61
N THR A 38 11.42 -9.37 -5.55
CA THR A 38 10.86 -9.29 -6.90
C THR A 38 9.81 -10.38 -7.06
N GLU A 39 8.58 -9.99 -7.35
CA GLU A 39 7.52 -10.91 -7.76
C GLU A 39 7.63 -11.14 -9.28
N ALA A 40 7.64 -12.39 -9.72
CA ALA A 40 7.62 -12.71 -11.15
C ALA A 40 6.18 -12.65 -11.68
N PRO A 41 5.94 -12.07 -12.87
CA PRO A 41 4.60 -11.97 -13.44
C PRO A 41 4.06 -13.34 -13.88
N GLU A 42 2.79 -13.57 -13.56
CA GLU A 42 2.00 -14.67 -14.14
C GLU A 42 1.24 -14.20 -15.40
N ASP A 43 0.52 -15.13 -16.05
CA ASP A 43 -0.21 -14.83 -17.29
C ASP A 43 -1.26 -13.71 -17.08
N GLY A 44 -1.14 -12.65 -17.87
CA GLY A 44 -1.98 -11.44 -17.78
C GLY A 44 -1.57 -10.43 -16.70
N GLU A 45 -0.48 -10.67 -15.97
CA GLU A 45 0.11 -9.70 -15.05
C GLU A 45 1.18 -8.83 -15.71
N ILE A 46 1.35 -7.64 -15.16
CA ILE A 46 2.39 -6.69 -15.55
C ILE A 46 3.30 -6.40 -14.36
N GLU A 47 4.58 -6.20 -14.63
CA GLU A 47 5.57 -5.81 -13.63
C GLU A 47 5.47 -4.32 -13.31
N LEU A 48 5.56 -4.00 -12.02
CA LEU A 48 5.49 -2.63 -11.51
C LEU A 48 6.64 -2.41 -10.51
N TYR A 49 7.32 -1.28 -10.64
CA TYR A 49 8.53 -0.91 -9.93
C TYR A 49 8.24 0.20 -8.92
N ALA A 50 8.73 0.05 -7.69
CA ALA A 50 8.56 1.06 -6.64
C ALA A 50 9.41 2.31 -6.93
N ILE A 51 8.79 3.48 -7.11
CA ILE A 51 9.50 4.72 -7.48
C ILE A 51 9.37 5.85 -6.46
N GLN A 52 8.33 5.82 -5.63
CA GLN A 52 8.15 6.81 -4.56
C GLN A 52 7.56 6.15 -3.32
N TRP A 53 7.80 6.77 -2.17
CA TRP A 53 7.17 6.37 -0.92
C TRP A 53 6.82 7.56 -0.05
N ARG A 54 5.93 7.33 0.91
CA ARG A 54 5.70 8.24 2.03
C ARG A 54 5.39 7.47 3.31
N ALA A 55 5.76 8.07 4.44
CA ALA A 55 5.40 7.59 5.76
C ALA A 55 4.00 8.07 6.15
N GLY A 56 3.30 7.22 6.89
CA GLY A 56 1.99 7.49 7.46
C GLY A 56 1.67 6.51 8.57
N LEU A 57 0.39 6.45 8.92
CA LEU A 57 -0.12 5.51 9.90
C LEU A 57 -1.20 4.63 9.30
N LEU A 58 -1.18 3.37 9.67
CA LEU A 58 -2.32 2.48 9.55
C LEU A 58 -3.11 2.56 10.86
N LEU A 59 -4.37 2.97 10.76
CA LEU A 59 -5.28 3.09 11.89
C LEU A 59 -6.38 2.02 11.80
N GLU A 60 -6.56 1.23 12.86
CA GLU A 60 -7.59 0.18 12.90
C GLU A 60 -8.93 0.77 13.33
N TRP A 61 -9.96 0.64 12.50
CA TRP A 61 -11.31 1.11 12.80
C TRP A 61 -12.31 -0.03 12.83
N VAL A 62 -13.38 0.13 13.61
CA VAL A 62 -14.59 -0.67 13.49
C VAL A 62 -15.50 -0.01 12.46
N ILE A 63 -15.88 -0.76 11.43
CA ILE A 63 -16.80 -0.31 10.39
C ILE A 63 -18.07 -1.14 10.40
N ASN A 64 -19.19 -0.53 10.04
CA ASN A 64 -20.38 -1.26 9.70
C ASN A 64 -20.19 -1.94 8.35
N ILE A 65 -20.41 -3.25 8.27
CA ILE A 65 -20.16 -4.03 7.05
C ILE A 65 -21.12 -3.62 5.93
N ARG A 66 -22.38 -3.32 6.26
CA ARG A 66 -23.44 -3.01 5.29
C ARG A 66 -23.30 -1.60 4.71
N THR A 67 -22.92 -0.62 5.53
CA THR A 67 -22.86 0.78 5.09
C THR A 67 -21.45 1.30 4.82
N GLY A 68 -20.42 0.55 5.24
CA GLY A 68 -19.02 0.99 5.18
C GLY A 68 -18.67 2.14 6.13
N LYS A 69 -19.63 2.65 6.89
CA LYS A 69 -19.43 3.79 7.81
C LYS A 69 -18.58 3.39 9.01
N LEU A 70 -17.75 4.33 9.47
CA LEU A 70 -17.02 4.21 10.72
C LEU A 70 -18.02 4.14 11.88
N VAL A 71 -17.80 3.20 12.79
CA VAL A 71 -18.64 3.00 13.99
C VAL A 71 -17.83 3.35 15.25
N LYS A 72 -16.55 2.98 15.29
CA LYS A 72 -15.66 3.22 16.42
C LYS A 72 -14.20 3.22 15.96
N GLY A 73 -13.34 3.99 16.62
CA GLY A 73 -11.89 3.98 16.42
C GLY A 73 -11.27 5.38 16.48
N PRO A 74 -9.95 5.50 16.24
CA PRO A 74 -9.03 4.39 15.96
C PRO A 74 -8.81 3.52 17.21
N LEU A 75 -8.67 2.21 17.02
CA LEU A 75 -8.46 1.24 18.11
C LEU A 75 -6.99 0.87 18.30
N ARG A 76 -6.24 0.86 17.19
CA ARG A 76 -4.81 0.58 17.13
C ARG A 76 -4.19 1.48 16.07
N GLU A 77 -2.93 1.80 16.30
CA GLU A 77 -2.09 2.57 15.40
C GLU A 77 -0.82 1.76 15.13
N GLN A 78 -0.40 1.74 13.87
CA GLN A 78 0.85 1.14 13.45
C GLN A 78 1.53 2.03 12.39
N PRO A 79 2.87 2.09 12.39
CA PRO A 79 3.59 2.77 11.33
C PRO A 79 3.30 2.12 9.98
N GLY A 80 3.13 2.94 8.94
CA GLY A 80 2.90 2.49 7.58
C GLY A 80 3.76 3.23 6.58
N ILE A 81 4.07 2.55 5.48
CA ILE A 81 4.53 3.18 4.24
C ILE A 81 3.48 3.01 3.18
N ARG A 82 3.36 4.00 2.33
CA ARG A 82 2.60 3.94 1.09
C ARG A 82 3.57 4.13 -0.05
N VAL A 83 3.56 3.22 -1.00
CA VAL A 83 4.51 3.15 -2.11
C VAL A 83 3.76 3.28 -3.42
N LEU A 84 4.27 4.12 -4.32
CA LEU A 84 3.83 4.23 -5.70
C LEU A 84 4.66 3.25 -6.53
N TYR A 85 3.97 2.35 -7.21
CA TYR A 85 4.54 1.43 -8.19
C TYR A 85 4.09 1.83 -9.58
N VAL A 86 4.98 1.71 -10.56
CA VAL A 86 4.69 2.06 -11.97
C VAL A 86 5.30 1.04 -12.93
N THR A 87 4.74 0.89 -14.12
CA THR A 87 5.36 0.09 -15.19
C THR A 87 6.67 0.71 -15.63
N ALA A 88 7.54 -0.07 -16.29
CA ALA A 88 8.83 0.40 -16.77
C ALA A 88 8.70 1.61 -17.71
N ASP A 89 7.69 1.62 -18.58
CA ASP A 89 7.35 2.73 -19.47
C ASP A 89 6.72 3.95 -18.77
N GLY A 90 6.29 3.80 -17.51
CA GLY A 90 5.62 4.84 -16.73
C GLY A 90 4.12 5.01 -17.01
N ASP A 91 3.53 4.22 -17.91
CA ASP A 91 2.15 4.40 -18.41
C ASP A 91 1.08 3.98 -17.41
N ARG A 92 1.40 3.04 -16.52
CA ARG A 92 0.47 2.51 -15.53
C ARG A 92 1.07 2.57 -14.16
N GLY A 93 0.21 2.79 -13.16
CA GLY A 93 0.64 2.86 -11.77
C GLY A 93 -0.38 2.32 -10.80
N MET A 94 0.08 2.01 -9.60
CA MET A 94 -0.76 1.69 -8.47
C MET A 94 -0.11 2.16 -7.17
N VAL A 95 -0.94 2.30 -6.15
CA VAL A 95 -0.49 2.65 -4.81
C VAL A 95 -0.76 1.49 -3.87
N GLN A 96 0.28 1.05 -3.17
CA GLN A 96 0.18 -0.02 -2.19
C GLN A 96 0.65 0.42 -0.82
N GLU A 97 -0.13 0.04 0.20
CA GLU A 97 0.17 0.30 1.61
C GLU A 97 0.85 -0.93 2.21
N TRP A 98 1.90 -0.69 2.99
CA TRP A 98 2.63 -1.71 3.74
C TRP A 98 2.70 -1.32 5.20
N GLN A 99 2.54 -2.30 6.08
CA GLN A 99 2.85 -2.12 7.49
C GLN A 99 4.36 -1.97 7.64
N ALA A 100 4.80 -0.83 8.15
CA ALA A 100 6.22 -0.57 8.34
C ALA A 100 6.66 -1.04 9.73
N ARG A 101 7.98 -1.08 9.91
CA ARG A 101 8.62 -1.30 11.21
C ARG A 101 9.40 -0.06 11.58
N GLU A 102 9.34 0.32 12.85
CA GLU A 102 10.16 1.40 13.37
C GLU A 102 11.31 0.79 14.19
N THR A 103 12.55 1.17 13.88
CA THR A 103 13.74 0.71 14.58
C THR A 103 14.71 1.86 14.67
N ASP A 104 15.15 2.21 15.88
CA ASP A 104 16.05 3.34 16.16
C ASP A 104 15.55 4.68 15.58
N GLY A 105 14.23 4.92 15.64
CA GLY A 105 13.58 6.12 15.09
C GLY A 105 13.58 6.18 13.55
N ARG A 106 13.96 5.09 12.87
CA ARG A 106 13.91 4.97 11.41
C ARG A 106 12.81 4.01 10.99
N LEU A 107 12.01 4.46 10.05
CA LEU A 107 11.00 3.65 9.41
C LEU A 107 11.66 2.71 8.39
N LYS A 108 11.28 1.43 8.39
CA LYS A 108 11.73 0.41 7.44
C LYS A 108 10.54 -0.37 6.89
N PRO A 109 10.61 -0.83 5.63
CA PRO A 109 9.61 -1.74 5.08
C PRO A 109 9.61 -3.07 5.85
N PRO A 110 8.51 -3.84 5.75
CA PRO A 110 8.46 -5.19 6.31
C PRO A 110 9.38 -6.14 5.52
N THR A 111 9.65 -7.34 6.06
CA THR A 111 10.57 -8.32 5.42
C THR A 111 10.01 -8.89 4.11
N GLU A 112 8.68 -8.95 4.01
CA GLU A 112 7.93 -9.38 2.83
C GLU A 112 7.78 -8.29 1.77
N PHE A 113 8.36 -7.11 1.99
CA PHE A 113 8.28 -6.01 1.06
C PHE A 113 8.88 -6.37 -0.30
N ALA A 114 8.12 -6.07 -1.35
CA ALA A 114 8.54 -6.23 -2.73
C ALA A 114 8.84 -4.87 -3.36
N SER A 115 10.04 -4.72 -3.91
CA SER A 115 10.44 -3.53 -4.68
C SER A 115 9.95 -3.60 -6.12
N ILE A 116 9.70 -4.82 -6.63
CA ILE A 116 9.06 -5.08 -7.91
C ILE A 116 7.91 -6.06 -7.64
N VAL A 117 6.72 -5.67 -8.07
CA VAL A 117 5.48 -6.45 -7.88
C VAL A 117 4.87 -6.79 -9.22
N ALA A 118 4.23 -7.95 -9.31
CA ALA A 118 3.45 -8.34 -10.46
C ALA A 118 1.96 -8.24 -10.12
N LYS A 119 1.19 -7.58 -10.97
CA LYS A 119 -0.26 -7.45 -10.77
C LYS A 119 -0.99 -7.50 -12.09
N SER A 120 -2.22 -8.03 -12.07
CA SER A 120 -3.15 -7.85 -13.19
C SER A 120 -3.28 -6.37 -13.54
N SER A 121 -3.29 -6.09 -14.84
CA SER A 121 -3.51 -4.74 -15.37
C SER A 121 -4.79 -4.09 -14.81
N GLU A 122 -5.84 -4.85 -14.49
CA GLU A 122 -7.07 -4.34 -13.87
C GLU A 122 -6.88 -3.74 -12.47
N LYS A 123 -5.73 -3.98 -11.82
CA LYS A 123 -5.36 -3.41 -10.52
C LYS A 123 -4.54 -2.12 -10.64
N THR A 124 -4.33 -1.64 -11.85
CA THR A 124 -3.48 -0.49 -12.14
C THR A 124 -4.28 0.57 -12.90
N ASP A 125 -4.00 1.81 -12.59
CA ASP A 125 -4.60 2.97 -13.23
C ASP A 125 -3.65 3.53 -14.30
N ALA A 126 -4.21 4.16 -15.34
CA ALA A 126 -3.40 4.90 -16.30
C ALA A 126 -2.78 6.13 -15.62
N VAL A 127 -1.49 6.34 -15.86
CA VAL A 127 -0.77 7.52 -15.41
C VAL A 127 -1.05 8.67 -16.37
N GLN A 128 -1.18 9.88 -15.84
CA GLN A 128 -1.35 11.08 -16.65
C GLN A 128 -0.11 11.30 -17.53
N ASP A 129 -0.31 11.65 -18.80
CA ASP A 129 0.77 11.86 -19.78
C ASP A 129 1.87 12.82 -19.28
N SER A 130 1.52 13.81 -18.45
CA SER A 130 2.48 14.74 -17.86
C SER A 130 3.47 14.11 -16.88
N ASP A 131 3.11 12.98 -16.28
CA ASP A 131 3.88 12.30 -15.23
C ASP A 131 4.65 11.08 -15.76
N GLN A 132 4.23 10.51 -16.90
CA GLN A 132 4.80 9.28 -17.49
C GLN A 132 6.32 9.38 -17.68
N ASP A 133 6.80 10.46 -18.31
CA ASP A 133 8.23 10.67 -18.54
C ASP A 133 9.04 10.75 -17.24
N TYR A 134 8.47 11.35 -16.19
CA TYR A 134 9.11 11.43 -14.88
C TYR A 134 9.15 10.07 -14.19
N TYR A 135 8.06 9.30 -14.27
CA TYR A 135 7.98 7.96 -13.70
C TYR A 135 8.89 6.97 -14.42
N ARG A 136 8.89 6.93 -15.76
CA ARG A 136 9.82 6.12 -16.56
C ARG A 136 11.27 6.36 -16.16
N ARG A 137 11.69 7.63 -16.10
CA ARG A 137 13.06 8.00 -15.68
C ARG A 137 13.36 7.59 -14.23
N SER A 138 12.37 7.61 -13.35
CA SER A 138 12.54 7.18 -11.97
C SER A 138 12.76 5.67 -11.88
N VAL A 139 12.09 4.88 -12.73
CA VAL A 139 12.33 3.44 -12.84
C VAL A 139 13.74 3.17 -13.37
N ASP A 140 14.09 3.79 -14.49
CA ASP A 140 15.42 3.67 -15.12
C ASP A 140 16.55 3.95 -14.12
N VAL A 141 16.48 5.07 -13.39
CA VAL A 141 17.49 5.44 -12.37
C VAL A 141 17.60 4.41 -11.22
N LEU A 142 16.50 3.81 -10.81
CA LEU A 142 16.47 2.90 -9.65
C LEU A 142 16.81 1.45 -10.01
N TYR A 143 16.48 1.02 -11.23
CA TYR A 143 16.46 -0.40 -11.61
C TYR A 143 17.23 -0.72 -12.89
N ASP A 144 17.79 0.28 -13.60
CA ASP A 144 18.59 0.11 -14.82
C ASP A 144 17.83 -0.68 -15.91
N VAL A 145 16.61 -0.22 -16.18
CA VAL A 145 15.68 -0.84 -17.13
C VAL A 145 15.58 0.04 -18.37
N GLU A 146 16.14 -0.44 -19.49
CA GLU A 146 16.11 0.22 -20.82
C GLU A 146 14.79 0.02 -21.57
#